data_AF-A0A133Z9F8-F1
#
_entry.id   AF-A0A133Z9F8-F1
#
_cell.length_a   1.000
_cell.length_b   1.000
_cell.length_c   1.000
_cell.angle_alpha   90.00
_cell.angle_beta   90.00
_cell.angle_gamma   90.00
#
_symmetry.space_group_name_H-M   'P 1'
#
loop_
_entity.id
_entity.type
_entity.pdbx_description
1 polymer ?
#
loop_
_entity_poly.entity_id
_entity_poly.type
_entity_poly.pdbx_seq_one_letter_code
_entity_poly.pdbx_strand_id
1 'polypeptide(L)'
;MWDPKRNVTFIAVACTPNFMRQRSSLAHELAHALFRDWSTREADQLSNRSPSEIRADAFARHFLLPVDGLRELLGAPTGDLDPIDFSQVIQDFRVSPSLASIALCSAGFISEETKKVWMKTTTSAWATRFGWIDHYRSLQIESQCPRVPQRLLAAAVRGYEAGVVTVATIATLRGIDADTARQELEDAGIVPTPPLVRETSANEIHNVEVDFSDWPAELEDDKE
;
A
#
# COMPACT_ATOMS: atom_id res chain seq x y z
N MET A 1 6.26 -7.49 3.43
CA MET A 1 6.69 -8.70 2.69
C MET A 1 8.10 -8.48 2.16
N TRP A 2 9.00 -9.45 2.24
CA TRP A 2 10.39 -9.34 1.77
C TRP A 2 10.74 -10.49 0.83
N ASP A 3 11.33 -10.15 -0.32
CA ASP A 3 11.91 -11.09 -1.28
C ASP A 3 13.43 -11.09 -1.12
N PRO A 4 14.02 -12.14 -0.50
CA PRO A 4 15.46 -12.24 -0.29
C PRO A 4 16.24 -12.42 -1.59
N LYS A 5 15.66 -13.06 -2.61
CA LYS A 5 16.36 -13.32 -3.89
C LYS A 5 16.56 -12.02 -4.66
N ARG A 6 15.58 -11.11 -4.60
CA ARG A 6 15.62 -9.83 -5.31
C ARG A 6 16.05 -8.67 -4.42
N ASN A 7 16.22 -8.90 -3.12
CA ASN A 7 16.47 -7.89 -2.11
C ASN A 7 15.45 -6.73 -2.19
N VAL A 8 14.16 -7.08 -2.25
CA VAL A 8 13.06 -6.11 -2.35
C VAL A 8 12.09 -6.29 -1.18
N THR A 9 11.72 -5.18 -0.55
CA THR A 9 10.64 -5.13 0.42
C THR A 9 9.40 -4.52 -0.24
N PHE A 10 8.26 -5.18 -0.04
CA PHE A 10 6.95 -4.68 -0.38
C PHE A 10 6.20 -4.30 0.90
N ILE A 11 5.66 -3.09 0.90
CA ILE A 11 4.71 -2.61 1.89
C ILE A 11 3.38 -2.43 1.15
N ALA A 12 2.34 -3.09 1.64
CA ALA A 12 0.99 -2.95 1.13
C ALA A 12 0.16 -2.23 2.18
N VAL A 13 -0.53 -1.16 1.76
CA VAL A 13 -1.43 -0.42 2.62
C VAL A 13 -2.76 -0.30 1.89
N ALA A 14 -3.86 -0.54 2.61
CA ALA A 14 -5.19 -0.45 2.04
C ALA A 14 -5.54 1.00 1.66
N CYS A 15 -6.26 1.16 0.55
CA CYS A 15 -6.99 2.39 0.27
C CYS A 15 -8.03 2.63 1.37
N THR A 16 -8.15 3.86 1.85
CA THR A 16 -9.05 4.18 2.94
C THR A 16 -9.45 5.64 2.90
N PRO A 17 -10.68 6.02 3.30
CA PRO A 17 -11.05 7.42 3.47
C PRO A 17 -10.36 8.06 4.68
N ASN A 18 -9.58 7.32 5.47
CA ASN A 18 -8.87 7.82 6.64
C ASN A 18 -7.40 8.08 6.31
N PHE A 19 -7.10 9.16 5.57
CA PHE A 19 -5.74 9.51 5.13
C PHE A 19 -4.71 9.47 6.28
N MET A 20 -5.02 10.11 7.41
CA MET A 20 -4.09 10.17 8.55
C MET A 20 -3.77 8.78 9.11
N ARG A 21 -4.76 7.85 9.10
CA ARG A 21 -4.56 6.47 9.54
C ARG A 21 -3.70 5.71 8.53
N GLN A 22 -3.94 5.90 7.23
CA GLN A 22 -3.12 5.32 6.17
C GLN A 22 -1.65 5.71 6.32
N ARG A 23 -1.40 7.00 6.55
CA ARG A 23 -0.05 7.55 6.76
C ARG A 23 0.64 6.97 7.99
N SER A 24 -0.07 6.83 9.12
CA SER A 24 0.46 6.16 10.31
C SER A 24 0.74 4.68 10.07
N SER A 25 -0.13 3.96 9.35
CA SER A 25 0.10 2.57 9.00
C SER A 25 1.32 2.42 8.10
N LEU A 26 1.49 3.30 7.10
CA LEU A 26 2.68 3.28 6.25
C LEU A 26 3.98 3.52 7.03
N ALA A 27 3.98 4.46 7.98
CA ALA A 27 5.13 4.71 8.84
C ALA A 27 5.43 3.55 9.79
N HIS A 28 4.39 2.87 10.30
CA HIS A 28 4.51 1.68 11.12
C HIS A 28 5.14 0.53 10.32
N GLU A 29 4.64 0.24 9.12
CA GLU A 29 5.22 -0.78 8.23
C GLU A 29 6.65 -0.44 7.79
N LEU A 30 6.96 0.85 7.60
CA LEU A 30 8.32 1.31 7.34
C LEU A 30 9.26 0.97 8.51
N ALA A 31 8.80 1.11 9.76
CA ALA A 31 9.59 0.73 10.92
C ALA A 31 9.96 -0.76 10.87
N HIS A 32 8.97 -1.63 10.65
CA HIS A 32 9.22 -3.06 10.49
C HIS A 32 10.21 -3.36 9.37
N ALA A 33 10.12 -2.61 8.27
CA ALA A 33 11.04 -2.77 7.16
C ALA A 33 12.49 -2.38 7.50
N LEU A 34 12.68 -1.26 8.20
CA LEU A 34 13.99 -0.76 8.61
C LEU A 34 14.64 -1.67 9.66
N PHE A 35 13.86 -2.15 10.63
CA PHE A 35 14.34 -3.04 11.68
C PHE A 35 14.38 -4.52 11.27
N ARG A 36 13.96 -4.83 10.03
CA ARG A 36 13.95 -6.18 9.46
C ARG A 36 13.15 -7.17 10.30
N ASP A 37 11.98 -6.73 10.78
CA ASP A 37 11.04 -7.52 11.57
C ASP A 37 10.27 -8.53 10.70
N TRP A 38 10.96 -9.22 9.79
CA TRP A 38 10.37 -10.10 8.78
C TRP A 38 9.78 -11.38 9.37
N SER A 39 10.16 -11.74 10.60
CA SER A 39 9.88 -13.04 11.21
C SER A 39 9.33 -13.00 12.63
N THR A 40 9.01 -11.84 13.20
CA THR A 40 8.41 -11.73 14.54
C THR A 40 6.88 -11.88 14.53
N ARG A 41 6.38 -12.89 13.83
CA ARG A 41 5.18 -13.61 14.31
C ARG A 41 5.69 -14.75 15.18
N GLU A 42 6.45 -14.42 16.23
CA GLU A 42 6.58 -15.34 17.34
C GLU A 42 5.14 -15.53 17.84
N ALA A 43 4.64 -16.74 17.60
CA ALA A 43 3.42 -17.21 18.20
C ALA A 43 3.72 -17.34 19.70
N ASP A 44 3.62 -16.26 20.46
CA ASP A 44 3.37 -16.39 21.90
C ASP A 44 2.93 -15.10 22.57
N GLN A 45 1.94 -15.26 23.44
CA GLN A 45 1.27 -14.28 24.29
C GLN A 45 0.19 -13.43 23.61
N LEU A 46 -1.00 -14.04 23.52
CA LEU A 46 -2.29 -13.48 23.10
C LEU A 46 -2.78 -12.26 23.93
N SER A 47 -1.97 -11.71 24.85
CA SER A 47 -2.42 -10.64 25.75
C SER A 47 -1.56 -9.36 25.73
N ASN A 48 -0.32 -9.38 25.24
CA ASN A 48 0.54 -8.18 25.20
C ASN A 48 1.08 -7.92 23.80
N ARG A 49 1.06 -6.65 23.37
CA ARG A 49 1.69 -6.24 22.11
C ARG A 49 3.18 -6.53 22.17
N SER A 50 3.73 -7.14 21.12
CA SER A 50 5.14 -7.49 21.08
C SER A 50 6.04 -6.25 21.15
N PRO A 51 7.30 -6.37 21.60
CA PRO A 51 8.24 -5.26 21.60
C PRO A 51 8.44 -4.63 20.21
N SER A 52 8.35 -5.42 19.13
CA SER A 52 8.45 -4.90 17.75
C SER A 52 7.27 -4.01 17.38
N GLU A 53 6.06 -4.37 17.78
CA GLU A 53 4.83 -3.58 17.57
C GLU A 53 4.89 -2.26 18.34
N ILE A 54 5.32 -2.32 19.62
CA ILE A 54 5.49 -1.12 20.45
C ILE A 54 6.54 -0.18 19.85
N ARG A 55 7.66 -0.73 19.37
CA ARG A 55 8.70 0.04 18.69
C ARG A 55 8.19 0.65 17.38
N ALA A 56 7.45 -0.09 16.56
CA ALA A 56 6.90 0.41 15.31
C ALA A 56 5.90 1.54 15.53
N ASP A 57 5.04 1.43 16.54
CA ASP A 57 4.13 2.50 16.95
C ASP A 57 4.88 3.75 17.45
N ALA A 58 5.91 3.57 18.27
CA ALA A 58 6.75 4.67 18.74
C ALA A 58 7.47 5.34 17.57
N PHE A 59 8.08 4.56 16.68
CA PHE A 59 8.72 5.04 15.47
C PHE A 59 7.75 5.87 14.61
N ALA A 60 6.55 5.35 14.32
CA ALA A 60 5.57 6.05 13.50
C ALA A 60 5.17 7.41 14.11
N ARG A 61 5.02 7.49 15.44
CA ARG A 61 4.76 8.76 16.13
C ARG A 61 5.89 9.76 15.96
N HIS A 62 7.13 9.37 16.27
CA HIS A 62 8.28 10.28 16.20
C HIS A 62 8.69 10.63 14.77
N PHE A 63 8.45 9.73 13.81
CA PHE A 63 8.73 9.96 12.40
C PHE A 63 7.73 10.95 11.78
N LEU A 64 6.44 10.82 12.11
CA LEU A 64 5.40 11.69 11.55
C LEU A 64 5.24 13.00 12.29
N LEU A 65 5.54 13.02 13.60
CA LEU A 65 5.42 14.19 14.45
C LEU A 65 6.67 14.31 15.35
N PRO A 66 7.82 14.73 14.79
CA PRO A 66 9.05 14.89 15.55
C PRO A 66 8.92 15.98 16.60
N VAL A 67 9.49 15.77 17.79
CA VAL A 67 9.41 16.72 18.91
C VAL A 67 10.08 18.05 18.57
N ASP A 68 11.17 18.02 17.79
CA ASP A 68 11.84 19.26 17.38
C ASP A 68 10.99 20.06 16.39
N GLY A 69 10.25 19.39 15.50
CA GLY A 69 9.27 20.04 14.62
C GLY A 69 8.10 20.65 15.40
N LEU A 70 7.65 20.00 16.48
CA LEU A 70 6.66 20.59 17.40
C LEU A 70 7.19 21.85 18.07
N ARG A 71 8.45 21.85 18.53
CA ARG A 71 9.08 23.01 19.16
C ARG A 71 9.34 24.15 18.18
N GLU A 72 9.67 23.83 16.94
CA GLU A 72 9.84 24.84 15.89
C GLU A 72 8.50 25.53 15.58
N LEU A 73 7.41 24.77 15.52
CA LEU A 73 6.08 25.30 15.23
C LEU A 73 5.47 26.06 16.42
N LEU A 74 5.56 25.50 17.63
CA LEU A 74 4.82 25.97 18.81
C LEU A 74 5.69 26.72 19.84
N GLY A 75 7.01 26.66 19.69
CA GLY A 75 7.94 27.12 20.71
C GLY A 75 8.09 26.15 21.89
N ALA A 76 8.54 26.69 23.03
CA ALA A 76 8.64 25.91 24.27
C ALA A 76 7.25 25.70 24.89
N PRO A 77 6.98 24.57 25.57
CA PRO A 77 5.73 24.38 26.29
C PRO A 77 5.56 25.45 27.40
N THR A 78 4.54 26.30 27.27
CA THR A 78 4.23 27.37 28.23
C THR A 78 2.94 27.14 29.01
N GLY A 79 2.27 26.01 28.81
CA GLY A 79 0.96 25.69 29.39
C GLY A 79 0.18 24.74 28.50
N ASP A 80 -1.13 24.64 28.73
CA ASP A 80 -2.01 23.88 27.85
C ASP A 80 -2.14 24.57 26.49
N LEU A 81 -1.84 23.82 25.43
CA LEU A 81 -1.93 24.26 24.04
C LEU A 81 -3.36 24.71 23.66
N ASP A 82 -3.47 25.79 22.87
CA ASP A 82 -4.76 26.24 22.36
C ASP A 82 -5.32 25.23 21.34
N PRO A 83 -6.63 24.94 21.35
CA PRO A 83 -7.28 24.15 20.31
C PRO A 83 -6.97 24.58 18.86
N ILE A 84 -6.73 25.87 18.58
CA ILE A 84 -6.34 26.35 17.25
C ILE A 84 -4.97 25.81 16.84
N ASP A 85 -4.00 25.86 17.74
CA ASP A 85 -2.64 25.36 17.50
C ASP A 85 -2.65 23.84 17.36
N PHE A 86 -3.47 23.14 18.15
CA PHE A 86 -3.66 21.70 17.99
C PHE A 86 -4.22 21.32 16.61
N SER A 87 -5.20 22.08 16.13
CA SER A 87 -5.77 21.92 14.79
C SER A 87 -4.70 22.15 13.71
N GLN A 88 -3.85 23.17 13.88
CA GLN A 88 -2.73 23.44 12.99
C GLN A 88 -1.72 22.29 12.98
N VAL A 89 -1.35 21.72 14.14
CA VAL A 89 -0.46 20.54 14.22
C VAL A 89 -1.04 19.37 13.42
N ILE A 90 -2.33 19.06 13.59
CA ILE A 90 -3.00 17.98 12.85
C ILE A 90 -2.92 18.23 11.34
N GLN A 91 -3.17 19.47 10.91
CA GLN A 91 -3.21 19.86 9.51
C GLN A 91 -1.84 19.82 8.84
N ASP A 92 -0.83 20.43 9.48
CA ASP A 92 0.50 20.62 8.89
C ASP A 92 1.30 19.31 8.86
N PHE A 93 1.30 18.56 9.98
CA PHE A 93 1.98 17.26 10.04
C PHE A 93 1.18 16.11 9.43
N ARG A 94 -0.10 16.37 9.13
CA ARG A 94 -1.05 15.40 8.57
C ARG A 94 -1.08 14.11 9.39
N VAL A 95 -1.39 14.25 10.68
CA VAL A 95 -1.53 13.15 11.63
C VAL A 95 -2.93 13.11 12.23
N SER A 96 -3.32 11.98 12.84
CA SER A 96 -4.64 11.91 13.49
C SER A 96 -4.64 12.69 14.81
N PRO A 97 -5.81 13.17 15.28
CA PRO A 97 -5.94 13.78 16.60
C PRO A 97 -5.40 12.86 17.71
N SER A 98 -5.60 11.55 17.57
CA SER A 98 -5.11 10.58 18.55
C SER A 98 -3.59 10.51 18.60
N LEU A 99 -2.94 10.47 17.43
CA LEU A 99 -1.48 10.47 17.33
C LEU A 99 -0.89 11.79 17.86
N ALA A 100 -1.43 12.92 17.41
CA ALA A 100 -1.00 14.25 17.84
C ALA A 100 -1.13 14.44 19.35
N SER A 101 -2.27 14.04 19.93
CA SER A 101 -2.50 14.16 21.39
C SER A 101 -1.48 13.35 22.20
N ILE A 102 -1.11 12.15 21.75
CA ILE A 102 -0.10 11.33 22.43
C ILE A 102 1.27 12.02 22.37
N ALA A 103 1.68 12.50 21.19
CA ALA A 103 2.97 13.14 20.99
C ALA A 103 3.10 14.46 21.77
N LEU A 104 2.08 15.32 21.71
CA LEU A 104 2.04 16.59 22.43
C LEU A 104 2.05 16.40 23.94
N CYS A 105 1.28 15.45 24.46
CA CYS A 105 1.28 15.13 25.88
C CYS A 105 2.65 14.59 26.33
N SER A 106 3.26 13.68 25.55
CA SER A 106 4.60 13.16 25.83
C SER A 106 5.69 14.24 25.79
N ALA A 107 5.47 15.30 25.00
CA ALA A 107 6.36 16.45 24.89
C ALA A 107 6.03 17.59 25.88
N GLY A 108 4.98 17.45 26.70
CA GLY A 108 4.60 18.40 27.74
C GLY A 108 3.77 19.60 27.29
N PHE A 109 3.25 19.60 26.05
CA PHE A 109 2.40 20.69 25.53
C PHE A 109 0.95 20.62 26.00
N ILE A 110 0.48 19.46 26.47
CA ILE A 110 -0.88 19.28 27.00
C ILE A 110 -0.90 18.29 28.16
N SER A 111 -1.88 18.46 29.05
CA SER A 111 -2.19 17.50 30.11
C SER A 111 -2.77 16.16 29.62
N GLU A 112 -2.74 15.13 30.48
CA GLU A 112 -3.37 13.83 30.21
C GLU A 112 -4.89 13.95 30.10
N GLU A 113 -5.50 14.90 30.82
CA GLU A 113 -6.92 15.23 30.74
C GLU A 113 -7.27 15.77 29.34
N THR A 114 -6.52 16.76 28.86
CA THR A 114 -6.71 17.35 27.53
C THR A 114 -6.51 16.31 26.43
N LYS A 115 -5.47 15.48 26.53
CA LYS A 115 -5.24 14.35 25.62
C LYS A 115 -6.46 13.43 25.52
N LYS A 116 -7.04 12.99 26.65
CA LYS A 116 -8.22 12.11 26.64
C LYS A 116 -9.44 12.74 25.96
N VAL A 117 -9.60 14.06 26.07
CA VAL A 117 -10.69 14.79 25.40
C VAL A 117 -10.45 14.84 23.90
N TRP A 118 -9.27 15.31 23.48
CA TRP A 118 -8.96 15.54 22.07
C TRP A 118 -8.89 14.25 21.24
N MET A 119 -8.44 13.14 21.85
CA MET A 119 -8.44 11.82 21.21
C MET A 119 -9.83 11.33 20.77
N LYS A 120 -10.92 11.82 21.38
CA LYS A 120 -12.30 11.40 21.05
C LYS A 120 -12.88 12.14 19.85
N THR A 121 -12.29 13.26 19.46
CA THR A 121 -12.76 14.09 18.34
C THR A 121 -12.09 13.64 17.05
N THR A 122 -12.89 13.45 15.98
CA THR A 122 -12.38 12.98 14.69
C THR A 122 -11.62 14.08 13.94
N THR A 123 -10.73 13.69 13.02
CA THR A 123 -10.03 14.66 12.14
C THR A 123 -11.02 15.53 11.37
N SER A 124 -12.11 14.95 10.87
CA SER A 124 -13.15 15.72 10.16
C SER A 124 -13.82 16.76 11.05
N ALA A 125 -14.05 16.47 12.33
CA ALA A 125 -14.65 17.44 13.24
C ALA A 125 -13.69 18.62 13.54
N TRP A 126 -12.40 18.34 13.75
CA TRP A 126 -11.37 19.38 13.84
C TRP A 126 -11.30 20.22 12.55
N ALA A 127 -11.27 19.56 11.39
CA ALA A 127 -11.20 20.23 10.09
C ALA A 127 -12.42 21.13 9.81
N THR A 128 -13.63 20.67 10.17
CA THR A 128 -14.84 21.50 10.08
C THR A 128 -14.77 22.69 11.03
N ARG A 129 -14.39 22.47 12.30
CA ARG A 129 -14.38 23.53 13.31
C ARG A 129 -13.39 24.65 12.99
N PHE A 130 -12.26 24.31 12.37
CA PHE A 130 -11.19 25.26 12.06
C PHE A 130 -11.04 25.57 10.57
N GLY A 131 -12.06 25.26 9.76
CA GLY A 131 -12.17 25.79 8.39
C GLY A 131 -11.26 25.15 7.34
N TRP A 132 -10.75 23.94 7.57
CA TRP A 132 -9.88 23.22 6.61
C TRP A 132 -10.47 21.90 6.10
N ILE A 133 -11.80 21.73 6.19
CA ILE A 133 -12.49 20.51 5.77
C ILE A 133 -12.25 20.13 4.30
N ASP A 134 -12.14 21.10 3.39
CA ASP A 134 -11.90 20.81 1.97
C ASP A 134 -10.47 20.32 1.71
N HIS A 135 -9.49 20.81 2.48
CA HIS A 135 -8.14 20.24 2.49
C HIS A 135 -8.18 18.81 3.05
N TYR A 136 -8.94 18.53 4.10
CA TYR A 136 -9.07 17.16 4.58
C TYR A 136 -9.68 16.25 3.52
N ARG A 137 -10.75 16.69 2.82
CA ARG A 137 -11.39 15.92 1.74
C ARG A 137 -10.44 15.61 0.58
N SER A 138 -9.56 16.55 0.20
CA SER A 138 -8.58 16.28 -0.86
C SER A 138 -7.61 15.17 -0.46
N LEU A 139 -7.17 15.14 0.80
CA LEU A 139 -6.37 14.04 1.35
C LEU A 139 -7.14 12.71 1.37
N GLN A 140 -8.45 12.74 1.66
CA GLN A 140 -9.29 11.53 1.59
C GLN A 140 -9.38 10.97 0.18
N ILE A 141 -9.52 11.82 -0.84
CA ILE A 141 -9.51 11.39 -2.24
C ILE A 141 -8.16 10.75 -2.57
N GLU A 142 -7.07 11.42 -2.20
CA GLU A 142 -5.71 10.95 -2.45
C GLU A 142 -5.43 9.56 -1.85
N SER A 143 -5.85 9.33 -0.60
CA SER A 143 -5.66 8.04 0.10
C SER A 143 -6.56 6.90 -0.41
N GLN A 144 -7.59 7.23 -1.17
CA GLN A 144 -8.47 6.24 -1.80
C GLN A 144 -7.99 5.82 -3.19
N CYS A 145 -7.11 6.59 -3.81
CA CYS A 145 -6.52 6.24 -5.10
C CYS A 145 -5.47 5.13 -4.94
N PRO A 146 -5.66 3.95 -5.57
CA PRO A 146 -4.64 2.91 -5.60
C PRO A 146 -3.35 3.43 -6.26
N ARG A 147 -2.21 3.06 -5.69
CA ARG A 147 -0.89 3.43 -6.21
C ARG A 147 -0.03 2.20 -6.39
N VAL A 148 0.28 1.88 -7.63
CA VAL A 148 1.22 0.81 -7.95
C VAL A 148 2.62 1.28 -7.63
N PRO A 149 3.46 0.46 -6.97
CA PRO A 149 4.88 0.76 -6.85
C PRO A 149 5.51 0.95 -8.24
N GLN A 150 6.13 2.10 -8.48
CA GLN A 150 6.71 2.45 -9.78
C GLN A 150 7.67 1.36 -10.30
N ARG A 151 8.46 0.75 -9.42
CA ARG A 151 9.37 -0.35 -9.77
C ARG A 151 8.63 -1.58 -10.33
N LEU A 152 7.47 -1.92 -9.77
CA LEU A 152 6.64 -3.02 -10.23
C LEU A 152 6.03 -2.70 -11.58
N LEU A 153 5.48 -1.50 -11.74
CA LEU A 153 4.91 -1.06 -13.01
C LEU A 153 5.98 -1.01 -14.12
N ALA A 154 7.16 -0.46 -13.84
CA ALA A 154 8.27 -0.42 -14.78
C ALA A 154 8.76 -1.83 -15.17
N ALA A 155 8.71 -2.80 -14.25
CA ALA A 155 9.02 -4.19 -14.56
C ALA A 155 7.96 -4.82 -15.46
N ALA A 156 6.67 -4.54 -15.24
CA ALA A 156 5.59 -5.00 -16.09
C ALA A 156 5.68 -4.40 -17.50
N VAL A 157 6.01 -3.12 -17.64
CA VAL A 157 6.24 -2.46 -18.93
C VAL A 157 7.39 -3.11 -19.69
N ARG A 158 8.54 -3.36 -19.06
CA ARG A 158 9.65 -4.11 -19.70
C ARG A 158 9.25 -5.53 -20.09
N GLY A 159 8.46 -6.19 -19.24
CA GLY A 159 7.94 -7.52 -19.55
C GLY A 159 6.99 -7.51 -20.75
N TYR A 160 6.19 -6.47 -20.91
CA TYR A 160 5.31 -6.29 -22.06
C TYR A 160 6.11 -6.06 -23.35
N GLU A 161 7.09 -5.16 -23.31
CA GLU A 161 8.01 -4.91 -24.43
C GLU A 161 8.76 -6.18 -24.85
N ALA A 162 9.12 -7.04 -23.90
CA ALA A 162 9.75 -8.33 -24.17
C ALA A 162 8.78 -9.47 -24.55
N GLY A 163 7.46 -9.20 -24.64
CA GLY A 163 6.44 -10.21 -24.94
C GLY A 163 6.17 -11.23 -23.82
N VAL A 164 6.66 -10.98 -22.60
CA VAL A 164 6.54 -11.86 -21.43
C VAL A 164 5.21 -11.66 -20.70
N VAL A 165 4.66 -10.45 -20.70
CA VAL A 165 3.34 -10.15 -20.12
C VAL A 165 2.46 -9.44 -21.13
N THR A 166 1.14 -9.47 -20.91
CA THR A 166 0.16 -8.84 -21.80
C THR A 166 -0.17 -7.42 -21.35
N VAL A 167 -0.77 -6.65 -22.26
CA VAL A 167 -1.30 -5.31 -21.92
C VAL A 167 -2.33 -5.38 -20.78
N ALA A 168 -3.08 -6.48 -20.66
CA ALA A 168 -4.04 -6.69 -19.59
C ALA A 168 -3.37 -6.74 -18.20
N THR A 169 -2.13 -7.21 -18.11
CA THR A 169 -1.34 -7.18 -16.86
C THR A 169 -1.03 -5.73 -16.44
N ILE A 170 -0.65 -4.87 -17.39
CA ILE A 170 -0.38 -3.45 -17.13
C ILE A 170 -1.67 -2.73 -16.72
N ALA A 171 -2.76 -2.96 -17.45
CA ALA A 171 -4.07 -2.39 -17.16
C ALA A 171 -4.55 -2.77 -15.76
N THR A 172 -4.42 -4.05 -15.38
CA THR A 172 -4.80 -4.57 -14.06
C THR A 172 -3.97 -3.94 -12.95
N LEU A 173 -2.65 -3.84 -13.13
CA LEU A 173 -1.79 -3.16 -12.15
C LEU A 173 -2.28 -1.73 -11.94
N ARG A 174 -2.51 -0.99 -13.02
CA ARG A 174 -2.88 0.43 -12.98
C ARG A 174 -4.34 0.70 -12.59
N GLY A 175 -5.21 -0.32 -12.61
CA GLY A 175 -6.64 -0.15 -12.36
C GLY A 175 -7.35 0.65 -13.46
N ILE A 176 -6.89 0.53 -14.71
CA ILE A 176 -7.48 1.17 -15.90
C ILE A 176 -7.94 0.11 -16.90
N ASP A 177 -8.68 0.52 -17.92
CA ASP A 177 -9.07 -0.38 -19.01
C ASP A 177 -7.88 -0.72 -19.93
N ALA A 178 -7.98 -1.87 -20.60
CA ALA A 178 -6.92 -2.39 -21.44
C ALA A 178 -6.67 -1.56 -22.71
N ASP A 179 -7.68 -0.85 -23.21
CA ASP A 179 -7.56 -0.04 -24.43
C ASP A 179 -6.81 1.26 -24.12
N THR A 180 -7.12 1.93 -23.01
CA THR A 180 -6.35 3.07 -22.50
C THR A 180 -4.90 2.67 -22.23
N ALA A 181 -4.66 1.53 -21.57
CA ALA A 181 -3.31 1.04 -21.33
C ALA A 181 -2.55 0.77 -22.63
N ARG A 182 -3.22 0.21 -23.65
CA ARG A 182 -2.64 -0.03 -24.98
C ARG A 182 -2.28 1.28 -25.66
N GLN A 183 -3.21 2.23 -25.71
CA GLN A 183 -3.01 3.52 -26.36
C GLN A 183 -1.83 4.27 -25.74
N GLU A 184 -1.73 4.33 -24.42
CA GLU A 184 -0.60 5.00 -23.75
C GLU A 184 0.76 4.34 -24.03
N LEU A 185 0.79 3.01 -24.18
CA LEU A 185 2.03 2.28 -24.53
C LEU A 185 2.42 2.56 -25.99
N GLU A 186 1.46 2.53 -26.91
CA GLU A 186 1.65 2.83 -28.34
C GLU A 186 2.10 4.28 -28.55
N ASP A 187 1.46 5.24 -27.87
CA ASP A 187 1.84 6.67 -27.90
C ASP A 187 3.28 6.88 -27.40
N ALA A 188 3.73 6.04 -26.46
CA ALA A 188 5.10 6.03 -25.95
C ALA A 188 6.08 5.25 -26.84
N GLY A 189 5.62 4.66 -27.96
CA GLY A 189 6.44 3.82 -28.85
C GLY A 189 6.82 2.47 -28.27
N ILE A 190 6.14 2.02 -27.21
CA ILE A 190 6.40 0.75 -26.54
C ILE A 190 5.51 -0.32 -27.18
N VAL A 191 6.11 -1.13 -28.04
CA VAL A 191 5.43 -2.21 -28.76
C VAL A 191 6.00 -3.55 -28.31
N PRO A 192 5.17 -4.58 -28.08
CA PRO A 192 5.67 -5.87 -27.64
C PRO A 192 6.47 -6.53 -28.76
N THR A 193 7.65 -7.05 -28.42
CA THR A 193 8.41 -7.92 -29.29
C THR A 193 7.58 -9.19 -29.49
N PRO A 194 7.22 -9.55 -30.74
CA PRO A 194 6.48 -10.78 -30.97
C PRO A 194 7.26 -11.94 -30.35
N PRO A 195 6.59 -12.84 -29.62
CA PRO A 195 7.27 -13.99 -29.05
C PRO A 195 7.95 -14.76 -30.17
N LEU A 196 9.22 -15.12 -29.97
CA LEU A 196 9.89 -16.09 -30.85
C LEU A 196 9.12 -17.41 -30.72
N VAL A 197 8.14 -17.60 -31.61
CA VAL A 197 7.54 -18.91 -31.82
C VAL A 197 8.69 -19.76 -32.37
N ARG A 198 9.22 -20.65 -31.54
CA ARG A 198 10.06 -21.72 -32.05
C ARG A 198 9.13 -22.57 -32.91
N GLU A 199 9.16 -22.36 -34.22
CA GLU A 199 8.53 -23.28 -35.16
C GLU A 199 9.22 -24.63 -34.96
N THR A 200 8.56 -25.53 -34.24
CA THR A 200 8.94 -26.93 -34.24
C THR A 200 8.79 -27.38 -35.68
N SER A 201 9.91 -27.67 -36.37
CA SER A 201 9.82 -28.15 -37.74
C SER A 201 9.00 -29.44 -37.75
N ALA A 202 8.23 -29.70 -38.81
CA ALA A 202 7.44 -30.94 -38.91
C ALA A 202 8.29 -32.21 -38.69
N ASN A 203 9.60 -32.14 -38.92
CA ASN A 203 10.56 -33.22 -38.68
C ASN A 203 10.93 -33.45 -37.21
N GLU A 204 10.58 -32.54 -36.30
CA GLU A 204 10.78 -32.68 -34.84
C GLU A 204 9.55 -33.26 -34.13
N ILE A 205 8.41 -33.39 -34.84
CA ILE A 205 7.23 -34.05 -34.33
C ILE A 205 7.45 -35.56 -34.46
N HIS A 206 7.62 -36.26 -33.32
CA HIS A 206 7.70 -37.71 -33.33
C HIS A 206 6.41 -38.29 -33.90
N ASN A 207 6.53 -39.20 -34.88
CA ASN A 207 5.37 -39.89 -35.43
C ASN A 207 4.79 -40.76 -34.31
N VAL A 208 3.63 -40.36 -33.77
CA VAL A 208 2.95 -41.14 -32.74
C VAL A 208 2.16 -42.22 -33.46
N GLU A 209 2.63 -43.47 -33.39
CA GLU A 209 1.79 -44.62 -33.71
C GLU A 209 0.71 -44.72 -32.63
N VAL A 210 -0.49 -44.27 -32.97
CA VAL A 210 -1.66 -44.40 -32.09
C VAL A 210 -2.26 -45.78 -32.34
N ASP A 211 -2.17 -46.65 -31.34
CA ASP A 211 -2.83 -47.94 -31.35
C ASP A 211 -4.31 -47.78 -31.03
N PHE A 212 -5.17 -48.11 -31.99
CA PHE A 212 -6.63 -48.07 -31.85
C PHE A 212 -7.22 -49.45 -31.52
N SER A 213 -6.40 -50.46 -31.17
CA SER A 213 -6.87 -51.81 -30.85
C SER A 213 -7.84 -51.86 -29.68
N ASP A 214 -7.71 -50.93 -28.73
CA ASP A 214 -8.57 -50.81 -27.55
C ASP A 214 -9.79 -49.89 -27.80
N TRP A 215 -9.96 -49.39 -29.04
CA TRP A 215 -11.13 -48.61 -29.41
C TRP A 215 -12.29 -49.58 -29.68
N PRO A 216 -13.37 -49.56 -28.88
CA PRO A 216 -14.46 -50.51 -29.05
C PRO A 216 -15.10 -50.32 -30.43
N ALA A 217 -15.02 -51.36 -31.25
CA ALA A 217 -15.71 -51.43 -32.52
C ALA A 217 -17.21 -51.66 -32.25
N GLU A 218 -18.02 -50.77 -32.83
CA GLU A 218 -19.45 -50.90 -33.12
C GLU A 218 -20.42 -50.70 -31.93
N LEU A 219 -21.18 -49.59 -32.05
CA LEU A 219 -22.54 -49.48 -31.53
C LEU A 219 -23.40 -50.46 -32.35
N GLU A 220 -23.85 -51.54 -31.73
CA GLU A 220 -24.89 -52.40 -32.32
C GLU A 220 -26.14 -51.54 -32.57
N ASP A 221 -26.57 -51.50 -33.84
CA ASP A 221 -27.86 -50.95 -34.26
C ASP A 221 -28.98 -51.75 -33.59
N ASP A 222 -29.64 -51.17 -32.58
CA ASP A 222 -30.92 -51.64 -32.07
C ASP A 222 -31.97 -51.56 -33.19
N LYS A 223 -32.31 -52.71 -33.76
CA LYS A 223 -33.55 -52.94 -34.53
C LYS A 223 -34.44 -53.92 -33.79
N GLU A 224 -35.38 -53.40 -33.00
CA GLU A 224 -36.84 -53.47 -33.21
C GLU A 224 -37.61 -52.85 -32.02
#